data_AF-A0A4P5Q8V6-F1
#
_entry.id   AF-A0A4P5Q8V6-F1
#
_cell.length_a   1.000
_cell.length_b   1.000
_cell.length_c   1.000
_cell.angle_alpha   90.00
_cell.angle_beta   90.00
_cell.angle_gamma   90.00
#
_symmetry.space_group_name_H-M   'P 1'
#
loop_
_entity.id
_entity.type
_entity.pdbx_description
1 polymer ?
#
loop_
_entity_poly.entity_id
_entity_poly.type
_entity_poly.pdbx_seq_one_letter_code
_entity_poly.pdbx_strand_id
1 'polypeptide(L)'
;MASVKGFKHVGFLTRKKGQSFEDFVKHWEEVHTAITLKLPGLRGYVLNPIDREKYPDSPVDGFSELWFDSIEDAIAAFDSPVGKEAYEDVPNFVERAAITYITEIRKL
;
A
#
# COMPACT_ATOMS: atom_id res chain seq x y z
N MET A 1 -20.24 -23.67 6.80
CA MET A 1 -19.08 -23.09 7.50
C MET A 1 -18.90 -21.67 7.00
N ALA A 2 -18.84 -20.67 7.87
CA ALA A 2 -18.55 -19.30 7.45
C ALA A 2 -17.06 -19.21 7.07
N SER A 3 -16.76 -18.74 5.87
CA SER A 3 -15.38 -18.37 5.52
C SER A 3 -15.10 -17.00 6.09
N VAL A 4 -14.00 -16.85 6.82
CA VAL A 4 -13.46 -15.51 7.10
C VAL A 4 -12.86 -15.03 5.78
N LYS A 5 -13.39 -13.92 5.27
CA LYS A 5 -12.85 -13.24 4.09
C LYS A 5 -11.99 -12.08 4.60
N GLY A 6 -10.73 -12.06 4.20
CA GLY A 6 -9.88 -10.89 4.34
C GLY A 6 -9.75 -10.20 2.98
N PHE A 7 -9.67 -8.88 2.94
CA PHE A 7 -9.42 -8.14 1.72
C PHE A 7 -8.11 -7.36 1.82
N LYS A 8 -7.32 -7.36 0.76
CA LYS A 8 -6.12 -6.53 0.66
C LYS A 8 -6.12 -5.68 -0.60
N HIS A 9 -5.77 -4.41 -0.45
CA HIS A 9 -5.28 -3.57 -1.52
C HIS A 9 -3.75 -3.64 -1.52
N VAL A 10 -3.17 -4.11 -2.63
CA VAL A 10 -1.71 -4.24 -2.80
C VAL A 10 -1.23 -3.29 -3.89
N GLY A 11 -0.29 -2.42 -3.54
CA GLY A 11 0.30 -1.44 -4.45
C GLY A 11 1.76 -1.77 -4.71
N PHE A 12 2.11 -2.08 -5.95
CA PHE A 12 3.49 -2.28 -6.40
C PHE A 12 4.06 -0.95 -6.89
N LEU A 13 5.16 -0.48 -6.31
CA LEU A 13 5.63 0.90 -6.44
C LEU A 13 7.01 0.95 -7.09
N THR A 14 7.22 1.90 -8.00
CA THR A 14 8.54 2.34 -8.43
C THR A 14 8.81 3.75 -7.93
N ARG A 15 10.00 4.02 -7.39
CA ARG A 15 10.41 5.36 -6.96
C ARG A 15 10.66 6.28 -8.17
N LYS A 16 10.73 7.58 -7.90
CA LYS A 16 10.97 8.60 -8.94
C LYS A 16 12.38 8.53 -9.50
N LYS A 17 12.53 8.85 -10.78
CA LYS A 17 13.86 8.90 -11.41
C LYS A 17 14.72 9.96 -10.71
N GLY A 18 15.89 9.56 -10.22
CA GLY A 18 16.82 10.44 -9.52
C GLY A 18 16.53 10.63 -8.02
N GLN A 19 15.41 10.12 -7.50
CA GLN A 19 15.16 10.04 -6.06
C GLN A 19 16.03 8.92 -5.47
N SER A 20 16.64 9.11 -4.29
CA SER A 20 17.36 8.02 -3.61
C SER A 20 16.38 6.96 -3.08
N PHE A 21 16.87 5.76 -2.79
CA PHE A 21 16.01 4.71 -2.23
C PHE A 21 15.63 5.04 -0.78
N GLU A 22 16.57 5.61 -0.02
CA GLU A 22 16.33 6.09 1.35
C GLU A 22 15.26 7.17 1.38
N ASP A 23 15.30 8.16 0.48
CA ASP A 23 14.26 9.20 0.41
C ASP A 23 12.89 8.63 0.05
N PHE A 24 12.84 7.62 -0.84
CA PHE A 24 11.61 6.91 -1.17
C PHE A 24 11.01 6.22 0.05
N VAL A 25 11.81 5.42 0.76
CA VAL A 25 11.36 4.70 1.95
C VAL A 25 10.99 5.67 3.06
N LYS A 26 11.78 6.71 3.30
CA LYS A 26 11.54 7.70 4.35
C LYS A 26 10.23 8.44 4.15
N HIS A 27 9.94 8.95 2.94
CA HIS A 27 8.66 9.60 2.67
C HIS A 27 7.49 8.63 2.86
N TRP A 28 7.66 7.39 2.37
CA TRP A 28 6.64 6.36 2.50
C TRP A 28 6.34 6.01 3.97
N GLU A 29 7.37 5.80 4.79
CA GLU A 29 7.26 5.43 6.19
C GLU A 29 6.84 6.57 7.11
N GLU A 30 7.35 7.80 6.90
CA GLU A 30 7.09 8.91 7.82
C GLU A 30 5.83 9.71 7.43
N VAL A 31 5.65 10.01 6.14
CA VAL A 31 4.58 10.91 5.66
C VAL A 31 3.37 10.11 5.22
N HIS A 32 3.55 9.25 4.21
CA HIS A 32 2.44 8.54 3.59
C HIS A 32 1.76 7.57 4.57
N THR A 33 2.54 6.90 5.42
CA THR A 33 2.02 6.03 6.49
C THR A 33 1.22 6.80 7.53
N ALA A 34 1.66 7.99 7.95
CA ALA A 34 0.93 8.80 8.93
C ALA A 34 -0.46 9.23 8.42
N ILE A 35 -0.60 9.43 7.11
CA ILE A 35 -1.90 9.68 6.46
C ILE A 35 -2.70 8.38 6.38
N THR A 36 -2.10 7.32 5.82
CA THR A 36 -2.74 6.02 5.54
C THR A 36 -3.30 5.35 6.80
N LEU A 37 -2.61 5.45 7.94
CA LEU A 37 -3.07 4.87 9.21
C LEU A 37 -4.38 5.47 9.74
N LYS A 38 -4.84 6.59 9.17
CA LYS A 38 -6.12 7.23 9.52
C LYS A 38 -7.29 6.73 8.65
N LEU A 39 -7.05 5.85 7.68
CA LEU A 39 -8.10 5.32 6.81
C LEU A 39 -9.17 4.57 7.64
N PRO A 40 -10.46 4.85 7.43
CA PRO A 40 -11.52 4.16 8.16
C PRO A 40 -11.53 2.67 7.77
N GLY A 41 -11.73 1.80 8.75
CA GLY A 41 -11.81 0.34 8.51
C GLY A 41 -10.49 -0.36 8.24
N LEU A 42 -9.35 0.34 8.22
CA LEU A 42 -8.02 -0.27 8.06
C LEU A 42 -7.72 -1.25 9.21
N ARG A 43 -7.33 -2.47 8.86
CA ARG A 43 -6.96 -3.54 9.79
C ARG A 43 -5.46 -3.74 9.93
N GLY A 44 -4.69 -3.33 8.92
CA GLY A 44 -3.25 -3.45 8.92
C GLY A 44 -2.64 -2.76 7.71
N TYR A 45 -1.42 -2.27 7.90
CA TYR A 45 -0.63 -1.66 6.84
C TYR A 45 0.79 -2.19 6.90
N VAL A 46 1.24 -2.80 5.82
CA VAL A 46 2.59 -3.39 5.71
C VAL A 46 3.31 -2.73 4.54
N LEU A 47 4.52 -2.24 4.82
CA LEU A 47 5.44 -1.73 3.81
C LEU A 47 6.48 -2.81 3.55
N ASN A 48 6.71 -3.12 2.28
CA ASN A 48 7.76 -4.04 1.85
C ASN A 48 8.70 -3.35 0.86
N PRO A 49 9.63 -2.48 1.33
CA PRO A 49 10.72 -1.98 0.50
C PRO A 49 11.58 -3.15 0.00
N ILE A 50 11.94 -3.13 -1.28
CA ILE A 50 12.77 -4.21 -1.85
C ILE A 50 14.24 -3.95 -1.56
N ASP A 51 14.87 -4.91 -0.88
CA ASP A 51 16.31 -4.98 -0.73
C ASP A 51 16.97 -5.23 -2.10
N ARG A 52 17.52 -4.16 -2.69
CA ARG A 52 18.18 -4.18 -4.00
C ARG A 52 19.52 -4.91 -4.00
N GLU A 53 20.13 -5.15 -2.84
CA GLU A 53 21.33 -5.98 -2.78
C GLU A 53 20.99 -7.45 -3.00
N LYS A 54 19.85 -7.91 -2.45
CA LYS A 54 19.36 -9.28 -2.65
C LYS A 54 18.59 -9.48 -3.94
N TYR A 55 17.86 -8.46 -4.38
CA TYR A 55 16.97 -8.50 -5.55
C TYR A 55 17.30 -7.37 -6.54
N PRO A 56 18.49 -7.39 -7.16
CA PRO A 56 18.95 -6.30 -8.02
C PRO A 56 18.02 -6.06 -9.22
N ASP A 57 17.48 -7.13 -9.80
CA ASP A 57 16.65 -7.10 -11.01
C ASP A 57 15.14 -6.92 -10.74
N SER A 58 14.74 -6.61 -9.50
CA SER A 58 13.32 -6.40 -9.17
C SER A 58 12.69 -5.33 -10.07
N PRO A 59 11.50 -5.56 -10.65
CA PRO A 59 10.82 -4.55 -11.46
C PRO A 59 10.23 -3.39 -10.62
N VAL A 60 10.23 -3.52 -9.29
CA VAL A 60 9.62 -2.58 -8.34
C VAL A 60 10.58 -2.28 -7.20
N ASP A 61 10.42 -1.12 -6.58
CA ASP A 61 11.22 -0.68 -5.43
C ASP A 61 10.56 -1.01 -4.09
N GLY A 62 9.27 -1.33 -4.10
CA GLY A 62 8.55 -1.78 -2.92
C GLY A 62 7.11 -2.17 -3.22
N PHE A 63 6.44 -2.76 -2.25
CA PHE A 63 4.99 -2.94 -2.32
C PHE A 63 4.29 -2.77 -0.97
N SER A 64 3.11 -2.17 -1.00
CA SER A 64 2.26 -1.95 0.17
C SER A 64 1.19 -3.02 0.30
N GLU A 65 0.80 -3.39 1.51
CA GLU A 65 -0.43 -4.15 1.78
C GLU A 65 -1.32 -3.39 2.75
N LEU A 66 -2.52 -2.99 2.32
CA LEU A 66 -3.55 -2.43 3.18
C LEU A 66 -4.64 -3.47 3.37
N TRP A 67 -4.95 -3.80 4.62
CA TRP A 67 -5.86 -4.87 4.98
C TRP A 67 -7.20 -4.31 5.45
N PHE A 68 -8.30 -4.93 5.01
CA PHE A 68 -9.67 -4.59 5.35
C PHE A 68 -10.49 -5.87 5.57
N ASP A 69 -11.65 -5.75 6.23
CA ASP A 69 -12.55 -6.90 6.43
C ASP A 69 -13.26 -7.28 5.12
N SER A 70 -13.49 -6.33 4.22
CA SER A 70 -14.18 -6.53 2.94
C SER A 70 -13.70 -5.57 1.86
N ILE A 71 -14.14 -5.81 0.61
CA ILE A 71 -13.90 -4.88 -0.50
C ILE A 71 -14.73 -3.59 -0.31
N GLU A 72 -15.91 -3.70 0.27
CA GLU A 72 -16.80 -2.57 0.57
C GLU A 72 -16.15 -1.61 1.58
N ASP A 73 -15.51 -2.14 2.62
CA ASP A 73 -14.76 -1.34 3.59
C ASP A 73 -13.56 -0.63 2.94
N ALA A 74 -12.84 -1.30 2.04
CA ALA A 74 -11.73 -0.70 1.32
C ALA A 74 -12.19 0.43 0.39
N ILE A 75 -13.28 0.24 -0.35
CA ILE A 75 -13.86 1.29 -1.20
C ILE A 75 -14.26 2.50 -0.35
N ALA A 76 -14.99 2.28 0.75
CA ALA A 76 -15.39 3.36 1.65
C ALA A 76 -14.17 4.10 2.25
N ALA A 77 -13.07 3.40 2.52
CA ALA A 77 -11.83 3.99 2.98
C ALA A 77 -11.19 4.90 1.93
N PHE A 78 -11.07 4.43 0.69
CA PHE A 78 -10.45 5.20 -0.39
C PHE A 78 -11.30 6.38 -0.86
N ASP A 79 -12.64 6.29 -0.78
CA ASP A 79 -13.57 7.39 -1.09
C ASP A 79 -13.65 8.44 0.03
N SER A 80 -13.05 8.19 1.20
CA SER A 80 -13.03 9.13 2.32
C SER A 80 -12.11 10.34 2.07
N PRO A 81 -12.26 11.44 2.84
CA PRO A 81 -11.32 12.56 2.77
C PRO A 81 -9.84 12.15 3.00
N VAL A 82 -9.61 11.19 3.91
CA VAL A 82 -8.27 10.64 4.17
C VAL A 82 -7.76 9.83 2.98
N GLY A 83 -8.62 9.07 2.32
CA GLY A 83 -8.27 8.32 1.10
C GLY A 83 -7.82 9.25 -0.03
N LYS A 84 -8.52 10.37 -0.20
CA LYS A 84 -8.13 11.42 -1.15
C LYS A 84 -6.78 12.06 -0.78
N GLU A 85 -6.56 12.39 0.49
CA GLU A 85 -5.28 12.94 0.97
C GLU A 85 -4.12 11.95 0.71
N ALA A 86 -4.31 10.67 1.03
CA ALA A 86 -3.33 9.63 0.76
C ALA A 86 -3.01 9.51 -0.73
N TYR A 87 -4.04 9.53 -1.59
CA TYR A 87 -3.87 9.49 -3.05
C TYR A 87 -3.08 10.70 -3.58
N GLU A 88 -3.38 11.90 -3.09
CA GLU A 88 -2.70 13.14 -3.48
C GLU A 88 -1.21 13.16 -3.06
N ASP A 89 -0.84 12.43 -2.01
CA ASP A 89 0.55 12.30 -1.57
C ASP A 89 1.39 11.32 -2.40
N VAL A 90 0.78 10.33 -3.06
CA VAL A 90 1.50 9.29 -3.83
C VAL A 90 2.54 9.87 -4.82
N PRO A 91 2.23 10.89 -5.65
CA PRO A 91 3.18 11.45 -6.63
C PRO A 91 4.42 12.13 -6.00
N ASN A 92 4.41 12.38 -4.70
CA ASN A 92 5.56 12.97 -4.01
C ASN A 92 6.74 12.00 -3.97
N PHE A 93 6.48 10.69 -3.86
CA PHE A 93 7.51 9.66 -3.70
C PHE A 93 7.41 8.49 -4.69
N VAL A 94 6.28 8.30 -5.37
CA VAL A 94 6.09 7.22 -6.35
C VAL A 94 6.06 7.77 -7.77
N GLU A 95 6.75 7.10 -8.69
CA GLU A 95 6.67 7.36 -10.14
C GLU A 95 5.49 6.60 -10.76
N ARG A 96 5.38 5.31 -10.44
CA ARG A 96 4.35 4.42 -10.98
C ARG A 96 3.88 3.49 -9.88
N ALA A 97 2.57 3.27 -9.87
CA ALA A 97 1.94 2.26 -9.02
C ALA A 97 1.15 1.28 -9.91
N ALA A 98 1.30 -0.01 -9.67
CA ALA A 98 0.40 -1.03 -10.17
C ALA A 98 -0.41 -1.59 -8.99
N ILE A 99 -1.73 -1.50 -9.08
CA ILE A 99 -2.64 -1.89 -7.98
C ILE A 99 -3.26 -3.24 -8.30
N THR A 100 -3.31 -4.12 -7.30
CA THR A 100 -4.09 -5.35 -7.34
C THR A 100 -4.84 -5.55 -6.03
N TYR A 101 -5.82 -6.45 -6.05
CA TYR A 101 -6.64 -6.77 -4.90
C TYR A 101 -6.60 -8.27 -4.63
N ILE A 102 -6.50 -8.63 -3.35
CA ILE A 102 -6.45 -10.02 -2.91
C ILE A 102 -7.61 -10.27 -1.95
N THR A 103 -8.42 -11.28 -2.23
CA THR A 103 -9.39 -11.82 -1.27
C THR A 103 -8.81 -13.09 -0.66
N GLU A 104 -8.56 -13.06 0.65
CA GLU A 104 -8.14 -14.24 1.40
C GLU A 104 -9.36 -15.10 1.72
N ILE A 105 -9.37 -16.35 1.26
CA ILE A 105 -10.41 -17.33 1.59
C ILE A 105 -9.79 -18.36 2.54
N ARG A 106 -10.09 -18.23 3.84
CA ARG A 106 -9.71 -19.24 4.83
C ARG A 106 -10.76 -20.35 4.84
N LYS A 107 -10.35 -21.55 4.43
CA LYS A 107 -11.12 -22.77 4.70
C LYS A 107 -10.78 -23.21 6.12
N LEU A 108 -11.80 -23.36 6.95
CA LEU A 108 -11.69 -24.02 8.27
C LEU A 108 -11.36 -25.50 8.08
#